data_AF-A0A8J4X703-F1
#
_entry.id   AF-A0A8J4X703-F1
#
_cell.length_a   1.000
_cell.length_b   1.000
_cell.length_c   1.000
_cell.angle_alpha   90.00
_cell.angle_beta   90.00
_cell.angle_gamma   90.00
#
_symmetry.space_group_name_H-M   'P 1'
#
loop_
_entity.id
_entity.type
_entity.pdbx_description
1 polymer ?
#
loop_
_entity_poly.entity_id
_entity_poly.type
_entity_poly.pdbx_seq_one_letter_code
_entity_poly.pdbx_strand_id
1 'polypeptide(L)'
;MSESEVFKVTYIFPNGDKYEGECCCISESDESQSVMRKGFGTQTSSSGTMYTGEWDNDKMNGRGTLSHPSGAVYKGQFRDNMYHGDGTYHFPDGTKYTGMFCNN
;
A
#
# COMPACT_ATOMS: atom_id res chain seq x y z
N MET A 1 11.95 -24.95 -4.19
CA MET A 1 11.70 -23.50 -4.33
C MET A 1 10.21 -23.34 -4.15
N SER A 2 9.75 -22.76 -3.04
CA SER A 2 8.32 -22.52 -2.85
C SER A 2 7.91 -21.37 -3.77
N GLU A 3 7.26 -21.71 -4.87
CA GLU A 3 6.58 -20.73 -5.72
C GLU A 3 5.51 -20.08 -4.86
N SER A 4 5.78 -18.86 -4.39
CA SER A 4 4.73 -18.02 -3.81
C SER A 4 3.81 -17.65 -4.96
N GLU A 5 2.74 -18.41 -5.17
CA GLU A 5 1.72 -18.08 -6.16
C GLU A 5 1.08 -16.75 -5.77
N VAL A 6 1.33 -15.73 -6.59
CA VAL A 6 0.71 -14.42 -6.45
C VAL A 6 -0.59 -14.46 -7.23
N PHE A 7 -1.70 -14.18 -6.57
CA PHE A 7 -3.02 -14.11 -7.20
C PHE A 7 -3.68 -12.77 -6.90
N LYS A 8 -4.54 -12.34 -7.81
CA LYS A 8 -5.30 -11.10 -7.67
C LYS A 8 -6.53 -11.34 -6.83
N VAL A 9 -6.73 -10.50 -5.83
CA VAL A 9 -7.89 -10.54 -4.94
C VAL A 9 -8.60 -9.20 -4.93
N THR A 10 -9.90 -9.25 -4.72
CA THR A 10 -10.70 -8.10 -4.30
C THR A 10 -11.35 -8.48 -2.99
N TYR A 11 -10.97 -7.80 -1.92
CA TYR A 11 -11.46 -8.04 -0.57
C TYR A 11 -12.14 -6.79 -0.04
N ILE A 12 -13.34 -6.95 0.53
CA ILE A 12 -14.05 -5.88 1.23
C ILE A 12 -14.12 -6.31 2.69
N PHE A 13 -13.45 -5.54 3.55
CA PHE A 13 -13.39 -5.77 4.97
C PHE A 13 -14.71 -5.34 5.64
N PRO A 14 -15.11 -5.98 6.76
CA PRO A 14 -16.31 -5.60 7.50
C PRO A 14 -16.32 -4.15 8.01
N ASN A 15 -15.14 -3.54 8.17
CA ASN A 15 -14.98 -2.13 8.54
C ASN A 15 -15.21 -1.16 7.36
N GLY A 16 -15.55 -1.68 6.17
CA GLY A 16 -15.76 -0.93 4.94
C GLY A 16 -14.50 -0.62 4.14
N ASP A 17 -13.32 -1.05 4.61
CA ASP A 17 -12.10 -0.96 3.81
C ASP A 17 -12.19 -1.94 2.63
N LYS A 18 -11.58 -1.57 1.51
CA LYS A 18 -11.47 -2.40 0.32
C LYS A 18 -10.00 -2.55 -0.04
N TYR A 19 -9.58 -3.75 -0.39
CA TYR A 19 -8.30 -4.02 -1.02
C TYR A 19 -8.50 -4.70 -2.36
N GLU A 20 -7.78 -4.25 -3.38
CA GLU A 20 -7.80 -4.81 -4.72
C GLU A 20 -6.37 -4.88 -5.24
N GLY A 21 -5.82 -6.08 -5.35
CA GLY A 21 -4.43 -6.22 -5.71
C GLY A 21 -3.92 -7.64 -5.63
N GLU A 22 -2.61 -7.75 -5.70
CA GLU A 22 -1.91 -9.01 -5.63
C GLU A 22 -1.68 -9.41 -4.15
N CYS A 23 -1.87 -10.70 -3.87
CA CYS A 23 -1.59 -11.33 -2.57
C CYS A 23 -0.87 -12.65 -2.78
N CYS A 24 -0.06 -13.03 -1.79
CA CYS A 24 0.51 -14.37 -1.70
C CYS A 24 0.00 -15.07 -0.44
N CYS A 25 -0.36 -16.35 -0.56
CA CYS A 25 -0.53 -17.21 0.60
C CYS A 25 0.85 -17.65 1.08
N ILE A 26 1.15 -17.39 2.35
CA ILE A 26 2.27 -18.02 3.03
C ILE A 26 1.72 -19.16 3.90
N SER A 27 2.22 -20.36 3.66
CA SER A 27 2.04 -21.49 4.57
C SER A 27 3.13 -21.38 5.64
N GLU A 28 2.83 -20.74 6.77
CA GLU A 28 3.69 -20.85 7.94
C GLU A 28 3.26 -22.08 8.74
N SER A 29 4.15 -23.08 8.80
CA SER A 29 4.14 -24.24 9.71
C SER A 29 2.75 -24.68 10.21
N ASP A 30 2.23 -25.69 9.50
CA ASP A 30 1.10 -26.58 9.77
C ASP A 30 -0.34 -26.05 9.96
N GLU A 31 -0.66 -24.84 10.43
CA GLU A 31 -2.10 -24.47 10.55
C GLU A 31 -2.47 -22.99 10.32
N SER A 32 -1.51 -22.07 10.11
CA SER A 32 -1.84 -20.65 9.88
C SER A 32 -1.60 -20.24 8.42
N GLN A 33 -2.66 -20.29 7.61
CA GLN A 33 -2.64 -19.70 6.27
C GLN A 33 -2.85 -18.19 6.40
N SER A 34 -1.77 -17.41 6.26
CA SER A 34 -1.85 -15.96 6.20
C SER A 34 -1.78 -15.50 4.75
N VAL A 35 -2.77 -14.74 4.31
CA VAL A 35 -2.76 -14.06 3.01
C VAL A 35 -2.11 -12.71 3.22
N MET A 36 -0.93 -12.50 2.65
CA MET A 36 -0.21 -11.22 2.73
C MET A 36 -0.29 -10.48 1.41
N ARG A 37 -0.49 -9.17 1.49
CA ARG A 37 -0.42 -8.29 0.30
C ARG A 37 1.01 -8.29 -0.24
N LYS A 38 1.14 -8.52 -1.53
CA LYS A 38 2.43 -8.61 -2.23
C LYS A 38 2.26 -8.22 -3.69
N GLY A 39 3.19 -7.44 -4.25
CA GLY A 39 3.07 -6.94 -5.62
C GLY A 39 2.26 -5.64 -5.67
N PHE A 40 1.56 -5.38 -6.77
CA PHE A 40 0.82 -4.12 -6.91
C PHE A 40 -0.61 -4.23 -6.39
N GLY A 41 -1.07 -3.22 -5.65
CA GLY A 41 -2.41 -3.23 -5.05
C GLY A 41 -2.93 -1.84 -4.67
N THR A 42 -4.25 -1.74 -4.67
CA THR A 42 -5.00 -0.56 -4.24
C THR A 42 -5.77 -0.87 -2.97
N GLN A 43 -5.47 -0.16 -1.89
CA GLN A 43 -6.25 -0.14 -0.67
C GLN A 43 -7.10 1.14 -0.65
N THR A 44 -8.39 1.02 -0.38
CA THR A 44 -9.29 2.13 -0.12
C THR A 44 -9.85 1.94 1.27
N SER A 45 -9.58 2.87 2.19
CA SER A 45 -10.20 2.84 3.51
C SER A 45 -11.64 3.36 3.44
N SER A 46 -12.48 2.95 4.39
CA SER A 46 -13.82 3.50 4.57
C SER A 46 -13.81 5.01 4.87
N SER A 47 -12.70 5.51 5.41
CA SER A 47 -12.46 6.95 5.60
C SER A 47 -12.16 7.72 4.31
N GLY A 48 -12.01 7.03 3.17
CA GLY A 48 -11.73 7.64 1.86
C GLY A 48 -10.24 7.86 1.58
N THR A 49 -9.34 7.34 2.42
CA THR A 49 -7.91 7.31 2.12
C THR A 49 -7.64 6.18 1.13
N MET A 50 -6.94 6.48 0.05
CA MET A 50 -6.64 5.51 -1.00
C MET A 50 -5.14 5.41 -1.21
N TYR A 51 -4.60 4.21 -1.04
CA TYR A 51 -3.23 3.88 -1.42
C TYR A 51 -3.24 3.02 -2.68
N THR A 52 -2.45 3.39 -3.67
CA THR A 52 -2.20 2.57 -4.86
C THR A 52 -0.71 2.46 -5.08
N GLY A 53 -0.16 1.26 -4.98
CA GLY A 53 1.28 1.07 -5.08
C GLY A 53 1.73 -0.36 -4.89
N GLU A 54 3.03 -0.50 -4.75
CA GLU A 54 3.68 -1.77 -4.44
C GLU A 54 3.54 -2.12 -2.95
N TRP A 55 3.30 -3.40 -2.70
CA TRP A 55 3.12 -4.04 -1.40
C TRP A 55 4.14 -5.16 -1.26
N ASP A 56 4.70 -5.31 -0.07
CA ASP A 56 5.53 -6.44 0.30
C ASP A 56 5.29 -6.79 1.76
N ASN A 57 5.02 -8.07 2.03
CA ASN A 57 4.73 -8.60 3.38
C ASN A 57 3.72 -7.74 4.16
N ASP A 58 2.60 -7.42 3.50
CA ASP A 58 1.51 -6.61 4.08
C ASP A 58 1.84 -5.12 4.33
N LYS A 59 3.00 -4.65 3.87
CA LYS A 59 3.44 -3.27 4.01
C LYS A 59 3.57 -2.57 2.66
N MET A 60 3.26 -1.29 2.63
CA MET A 60 3.54 -0.40 1.48
C MET A 60 5.06 -0.32 1.31
N ASN A 61 5.55 -0.76 0.14
CA ASN A 61 6.98 -0.86 -0.14
C ASN A 61 7.21 -0.70 -1.63
N GLY A 62 8.19 0.10 -2.05
CA GLY A 62 8.40 0.45 -3.46
C GLY A 62 7.63 1.72 -3.83
N ARG A 63 7.21 1.89 -5.08
CA ARG A 63 6.54 3.12 -5.52
C ARG A 63 5.04 3.05 -5.28
N GLY A 64 4.48 4.15 -4.77
CA GLY A 64 3.06 4.26 -4.52
C GLY A 64 2.54 5.68 -4.56
N THR A 65 1.22 5.79 -4.53
CA THR A 65 0.47 7.03 -4.40
C THR A 65 -0.52 6.86 -3.26
N LEU A 66 -0.40 7.69 -2.22
CA LEU A 66 -1.33 7.78 -1.12
C LEU A 66 -2.15 9.07 -1.27
N SER A 67 -3.46 8.93 -1.40
CA SER A 67 -4.41 10.03 -1.50
C SER A 67 -5.26 10.07 -0.25
N HIS A 68 -5.36 11.23 0.38
CA HIS A 68 -6.20 11.46 1.54
C HIS A 68 -7.50 12.16 1.13
N PRO A 69 -8.60 11.91 1.87
CA PRO A 69 -9.88 12.57 1.62
C PRO A 69 -9.82 14.10 1.83
N SER A 70 -8.81 14.59 2.55
CA SER A 70 -8.55 16.02 2.71
C SER A 70 -8.10 16.71 1.41
N GLY A 71 -7.75 15.94 0.37
CA GLY A 71 -7.16 16.44 -0.88
C GLY A 71 -5.64 16.37 -0.92
N ALA A 72 -4.98 15.96 0.18
CA ALA A 72 -3.56 15.74 0.20
C ALA A 72 -3.17 14.47 -0.59
N VAL A 73 -2.14 14.53 -1.42
CA VAL A 73 -1.68 13.39 -2.24
C VAL A 73 -0.18 13.27 -2.18
N TYR A 74 0.31 12.17 -1.60
CA TYR A 74 1.72 11.79 -1.66
C TYR A 74 1.96 10.81 -2.80
N LYS A 75 2.96 11.07 -3.63
CA LYS A 75 3.44 10.17 -4.69
C LYS A 75 4.94 10.02 -4.57
N GLY A 76 5.42 8.83 -4.25
CA GLY A 76 6.84 8.62 -3.99
C GLY A 76 7.18 7.17 -3.73
N GLN A 77 8.36 6.94 -3.13
CA GLN A 77 8.71 5.61 -2.66
C GLN A 77 8.22 5.43 -1.23
N PHE A 78 7.95 4.19 -0.88
CA PHE A 78 7.51 3.73 0.42
C PHE A 78 8.46 2.64 0.87
N ARG A 79 8.67 2.56 2.17
CA ARG A 79 9.42 1.48 2.80
C ARG A 79 8.81 1.23 4.16
N ASP A 80 8.37 0.00 4.39
CA ASP A 80 7.77 -0.42 5.66
C ASP A 80 6.60 0.49 6.12
N ASN A 81 5.69 0.85 5.20
CA ASN A 81 4.58 1.80 5.43
C ASN A 81 4.96 3.27 5.63
N MET A 82 6.25 3.63 5.59
CA MET A 82 6.73 5.01 5.71
C MET A 82 7.08 5.59 4.35
N TYR A 83 7.01 6.91 4.23
CA TYR A 83 7.51 7.62 3.05
C TYR A 83 9.03 7.50 2.96
N HIS A 84 9.54 7.20 1.78
CA HIS A 84 10.97 7.00 1.54
C HIS A 84 11.39 7.59 0.19
N GLY A 85 12.67 7.93 0.06
CA GLY A 85 13.33 8.32 -1.17
C GLY A 85 12.69 9.55 -1.79
N ASP A 86 12.81 9.68 -3.10
CA ASP A 86 12.19 10.79 -3.81
C ASP A 86 10.67 10.65 -3.85
N GLY A 87 10.00 11.71 -3.40
CA GLY A 87 8.55 11.81 -3.39
C GLY A 87 8.07 13.22 -3.67
N THR A 88 6.79 13.33 -3.99
CA THR A 88 6.07 14.59 -4.13
C THR A 88 4.83 14.53 -3.26
N TYR A 89 4.75 15.41 -2.27
CA TYR A 89 3.57 15.62 -1.45
C TYR A 89 2.79 16.83 -1.98
N HIS A 90 1.56 16.62 -2.39
CA HIS A 90 0.62 17.67 -2.75
C HIS A 90 -0.22 17.98 -1.52
N PHE A 91 -0.22 19.23 -1.13
CA PHE A 91 -1.04 19.74 -0.04
C PHE A 91 -2.42 20.13 -0.56
N PRO A 92 -3.44 20.12 0.31
CA PRO A 92 -4.80 20.51 -0.07
C PRO A 92 -4.92 22.01 -0.41
N ASP A 93 -3.92 22.83 -0.04
CA ASP A 93 -3.83 24.24 -0.41
C ASP A 93 -3.33 24.47 -1.86
N GLY A 94 -3.01 23.39 -2.59
CA GLY A 94 -2.47 23.43 -3.96
C GLY A 94 -0.96 23.58 -4.03
N THR A 95 -0.28 23.75 -2.90
CA THR A 95 1.19 23.70 -2.86
C THR A 95 1.66 22.26 -3.02
N LYS A 96 2.89 22.10 -3.50
CA LYS A 96 3.54 20.79 -3.59
C LYS A 96 4.95 20.88 -3.04
N TYR A 97 5.34 19.86 -2.31
CA TYR A 97 6.70 19.64 -1.87
C TYR A 97 7.26 18.45 -2.63
N THR A 98 8.39 18.66 -3.32
CA THR A 98 9.12 17.59 -3.99
C THR A 98 10.51 17.52 -3.37
N GLY A 99 10.88 16.35 -2.87
CA GLY A 99 12.15 16.17 -2.18
C GLY A 99 12.38 14.73 -1.75
N MET A 100 13.46 14.54 -1.00
CA MET A 100 13.83 13.25 -0.45
C MET A 100 13.21 13.07 0.94
N PHE A 101 12.48 11.98 1.13
CA PHE A 101 11.86 11.56 2.38
C PHE A 101 12.71 10.43 2.98
N CYS A 102 13.16 10.58 4.21
CA CYS A 102 13.89 9.53 4.92
C CYS A 102 13.32 9.41 6.34
N ASN A 103 12.73 8.25 6.68
CA ASN A 103 12.13 7.94 7.98
C ASN A 103 11.14 9.00 8.51
N ASN A 104 9.94 9.06 7.93
CA ASN A 104 8.82 9.85 8.50
C ASN A 104 7.62 8.95 8.77
#